data_AF-A0A2G9TGK6-F1
#
_entry.id   AF-A0A2G9TGK6-F1
#
_cell.length_a   1.000
_cell.length_b   1.000
_cell.length_c   1.000
_cell.angle_alpha   90.00
_cell.angle_beta   90.00
_cell.angle_gamma   90.00
#
_symmetry.space_group_name_H-M   'P 1'
#
loop_
_entity.id
_entity.type
_entity.pdbx_description
1 polymer ?
#
loop_
_entity_poly.entity_id
_entity_poly.type
_entity_poly.pdbx_seq_one_letter_code
_entity_poly.pdbx_strand_id
1 'polypeptide(L)'
;VEKDESFDFGKFDSHEFKDLPKSFNVKEMEEEILDVLHESWDDSTLLRRDVLLAEIAMRLEHMTLRFIDTTVLDKVEQRRVLAMDLTGVTSRVELSPRQHSLVVSLAVHDMSIQRLRTGHPPPK
;
A
#
# COMPACT_ATOMS: atom_id res chain seq x y z
N VAL A 1 25.94 12.63 -11.73
CA VAL A 1 25.90 13.84 -10.89
C VAL A 1 24.73 14.66 -11.42
N GLU A 2 23.53 14.36 -10.92
CA GLU A 2 22.31 15.05 -11.32
C GLU A 2 22.30 16.43 -10.66
N LYS A 3 21.99 17.46 -11.47
CA LYS A 3 21.92 18.85 -11.06
C LYS A 3 20.64 19.05 -10.24
N ASP A 4 20.77 19.64 -9.06
CA ASP A 4 19.67 20.28 -8.35
C ASP A 4 19.09 21.38 -9.23
N GLU A 5 17.96 21.10 -9.88
CA GLU A 5 17.11 22.13 -10.46
C GLU A 5 16.30 22.76 -9.33
N SER A 6 16.82 23.86 -8.77
CA SER A 6 16.06 24.75 -7.92
C SER A 6 14.90 25.33 -8.75
N PHE A 7 13.68 24.86 -8.48
CA PHE A 7 12.46 25.42 -9.02
C PHE A 7 12.32 26.87 -8.53
N ASP A 8 12.55 27.83 -9.42
CA ASP A 8 12.42 29.26 -9.16
C ASP A 8 10.93 29.65 -9.25
N PHE A 9 10.26 29.72 -8.10
CA PHE A 9 8.93 30.35 -8.02
C PHE A 9 9.15 31.84 -8.25
N GLY A 10 8.95 32.26 -9.50
CA GLY A 10 9.25 33.61 -9.99
C GLY A 10 8.96 34.71 -8.97
N LYS A 11 9.91 35.65 -8.87
CA LYS A 11 9.87 36.83 -7.97
C LYS A 11 8.45 37.34 -7.72
N PHE A 12 7.96 37.05 -6.52
CA PHE A 12 6.72 37.59 -5.98
C PHE A 12 6.92 39.10 -5.76
N ASP A 13 6.27 39.92 -6.60
CA ASP A 13 6.45 41.36 -6.57
C ASP A 13 5.51 41.98 -5.53
N SER A 14 6.05 42.23 -4.34
CA SER A 14 5.34 42.79 -3.18
C SER A 14 4.70 44.18 -3.41
N HIS A 15 4.95 44.79 -4.57
CA HIS A 15 4.52 46.14 -4.89
C HIS A 15 3.03 46.27 -5.27
N GLU A 16 2.33 45.18 -5.60
CA GLU A 16 0.89 45.18 -5.93
C GLU A 16 -0.04 45.23 -4.71
N PHE A 17 0.47 44.99 -3.50
CA PHE A 17 -0.33 44.96 -2.27
C PHE A 17 -0.46 46.32 -1.55
N LYS A 18 -0.03 47.43 -2.19
CA LYS A 18 -0.04 48.77 -1.58
C LYS A 18 -1.43 49.32 -1.25
N ASP A 19 -2.48 48.74 -1.83
CA ASP A 19 -3.87 49.16 -1.65
C ASP A 19 -4.65 48.28 -0.66
N LEU A 20 -4.02 47.31 -0.01
CA LEU A 20 -4.69 46.58 1.06
C LEU A 20 -4.81 47.44 2.33
N PRO A 21 -5.97 47.40 3.01
CA PRO A 21 -6.17 48.15 4.23
C PRO A 21 -5.08 47.78 5.26
N LYS A 22 -4.52 48.78 5.93
CA LYS A 22 -3.41 48.66 6.91
C LYS A 22 -3.69 47.71 8.10
N SER A 23 -4.89 47.15 8.18
CA SER A 23 -5.28 46.10 9.12
C SER A 23 -4.96 44.68 8.62
N PHE A 24 -4.55 44.51 7.37
CA PHE A 24 -4.25 43.21 6.79
C PHE A 24 -2.74 42.92 6.92
N ASN A 25 -2.39 42.12 7.92
CA ASN A 25 -1.01 41.75 8.19
C ASN A 25 -0.58 40.65 7.21
N VAL A 26 -0.08 41.08 6.04
CA VAL A 26 0.36 40.19 4.96
C VAL A 26 1.38 39.14 5.44
N LYS A 27 2.21 39.48 6.44
CA LYS A 27 3.19 38.55 7.02
C LYS A 27 2.55 37.43 7.82
N GLU A 28 1.51 37.72 8.61
CA GLU A 28 0.79 36.69 9.36
C GLU A 28 0.04 35.75 8.43
N MET A 29 -0.54 36.26 7.34
CA MET A 29 -1.19 35.42 6.33
C MET A 29 -0.17 34.59 5.54
N GLU A 30 1.01 35.14 5.23
CA GLU A 30 2.09 34.40 4.59
C GLU A 30 2.60 33.27 5.49
N GLU A 31 2.79 33.53 6.79
CA GLU A 31 3.14 32.53 7.80
C GLU A 31 2.03 31.47 7.95
N GLU A 32 0.75 31.84 7.99
CA GLU A 32 -0.38 30.90 8.08
C GLU A 32 -0.49 30.03 6.82
N ILE A 33 -0.29 30.61 5.63
CA ILE A 33 -0.28 29.85 4.37
C ILE A 33 0.93 28.91 4.33
N LEU A 34 2.11 29.34 4.77
CA LEU A 34 3.30 28.49 4.85
C LEU A 34 3.12 27.36 5.87
N ASP A 35 2.46 27.61 6.99
CA ASP A 35 2.17 26.58 8.00
C ASP A 35 1.14 25.57 7.48
N VAL A 36 0.06 26.01 6.83
CA VAL A 36 -0.94 25.13 6.19
C VAL A 36 -0.32 24.32 5.04
N LEU A 37 0.60 24.91 4.27
CA LEU A 37 1.34 24.20 3.23
C LEU A 37 2.33 23.17 3.81
N HIS A 38 2.96 23.45 4.96
CA HIS A 38 3.77 22.47 5.67
C HIS A 38 2.93 21.33 6.25
N GLU A 39 1.77 21.62 6.86
CA GLU A 39 0.86 20.60 7.38
C GLU A 39 0.29 19.71 6.25
N SER A 40 0.01 20.27 5.08
CA SER A 40 -0.50 19.52 3.92
C SER A 40 0.59 18.77 3.13
N TRP A 41 1.87 19.13 3.28
CA TRP A 41 3.00 18.41 2.67
C TRP A 41 3.49 17.22 3.50
N ASP A 42 3.12 17.11 4.78
CA ASP A 42 3.74 16.16 5.71
C ASP A 42 3.14 14.74 5.71
N ASP A 43 1.99 14.50 5.07
CA ASP A 43 1.45 13.13 4.96
C ASP A 43 2.27 12.24 4.01
N SER A 44 3.10 12.85 3.15
CA SER A 44 4.02 12.12 2.27
C SER A 44 5.39 11.83 2.90
N THR A 45 5.73 12.43 4.04
CA THR A 45 7.05 12.24 4.68
C THR A 45 7.09 11.03 5.60
N LEU A 46 5.95 10.59 6.16
CA LEU A 46 5.80 9.28 6.81
C LEU A 46 6.25 8.15 5.88
N LEU A 47 5.89 8.25 4.59
CA LEU A 47 6.31 7.30 3.55
C LEU A 47 7.78 7.46 3.12
N ARG A 48 8.41 8.62 3.35
CA ARG A 48 9.80 8.89 2.98
C ARG A 48 10.80 8.56 4.08
N ARG A 49 10.42 8.66 5.36
CA ARG A 49 11.33 8.46 6.50
C ARG A 49 11.51 7.00 6.87
N ASP A 50 10.45 6.20 6.85
CA ASP A 50 10.51 4.83 7.35
C ASP A 50 10.81 3.80 6.25
N VAL A 51 11.85 2.99 6.47
CA VAL A 51 12.19 1.85 5.61
C VAL A 51 11.13 0.75 5.74
N LEU A 52 10.39 0.70 6.85
CA LEU A 52 9.35 -0.28 7.11
C LEU A 52 8.13 0.45 7.70
N LEU A 53 7.01 0.43 6.98
CA LEU A 53 5.79 1.16 7.35
C LEU A 53 4.95 0.39 8.38
N ALA A 54 4.99 -0.94 8.32
CA ALA A 54 4.29 -1.79 9.28
C ALA A 54 4.97 -3.15 9.40
N GLU A 55 5.06 -3.62 10.64
CA GLU A 55 5.37 -5.00 10.99
C GLU A 55 4.15 -5.58 11.71
N ILE A 56 3.53 -6.60 11.12
CA ILE A 56 2.37 -7.27 11.71
C ILE A 56 2.78 -8.70 12.03
N ALA A 57 2.89 -9.00 13.33
CA ALA A 57 3.13 -10.34 13.82
C ALA A 57 1.81 -10.94 14.36
N MET A 58 1.41 -12.09 13.83
CA MET A 58 0.19 -12.79 14.22
C MET A 58 0.47 -14.24 14.60
N ARG A 59 -0.23 -14.74 15.61
CA ARG A 59 -0.32 -16.17 15.92
C ARG A 59 -1.75 -16.60 15.67
N LEU A 60 -1.93 -17.47 14.69
CA LEU A 60 -3.20 -17.98 14.22
C LEU A 60 -3.27 -19.46 14.59
N GLU A 61 -4.38 -19.87 15.21
CA GLU A 61 -4.60 -21.29 15.53
C GLU A 61 -4.78 -22.11 14.25
N HIS A 62 -5.57 -21.60 13.29
CA HIS A 62 -5.85 -22.23 12.00
C HIS A 62 -5.85 -21.21 10.85
N MET A 63 -5.32 -21.61 9.68
CA MET A 63 -5.36 -20.83 8.44
C MET A 63 -5.64 -21.76 7.24
N THR A 64 -6.66 -21.42 6.45
CA THR A 64 -7.02 -22.17 5.23
C THR A 64 -6.63 -21.40 3.98
N LEU A 65 -5.79 -21.98 3.13
CA LEU A 65 -5.43 -21.43 1.82
C LEU A 65 -6.07 -22.26 0.71
N ARG A 66 -6.65 -21.60 -0.30
CA ARG A 66 -7.28 -22.28 -1.44
C ARG A 66 -6.82 -21.66 -2.74
N PHE A 67 -6.17 -22.46 -3.59
CA PHE A 67 -5.85 -22.12 -4.96
C PHE A 67 -6.90 -22.72 -5.87
N ILE A 68 -7.58 -21.87 -6.63
CA ILE A 68 -8.64 -22.27 -7.55
C ILE A 68 -8.16 -21.92 -8.96
N ASP A 69 -7.96 -22.94 -9.77
CA ASP A 69 -7.62 -22.83 -11.19
C ASP A 69 -8.82 -23.31 -12.01
N THR A 70 -9.27 -22.48 -12.95
CA THR A 70 -10.48 -22.74 -13.75
C THR A 70 -10.10 -22.63 -15.21
N THR A 71 -10.22 -23.74 -15.93
CA THR A 71 -9.80 -23.85 -17.34
C THR A 71 -10.95 -24.40 -18.17
N VAL A 72 -11.18 -23.82 -19.36
CA VAL A 72 -12.15 -24.34 -20.32
C VAL A 72 -11.40 -25.19 -21.34
N LEU A 73 -11.72 -26.48 -21.42
CA LEU A 73 -11.18 -27.40 -22.42
C LEU A 73 -12.36 -28.02 -23.17
N ASP A 74 -12.38 -27.93 -24.50
CA ASP A 74 -13.45 -28.51 -25.34
C ASP A 74 -14.89 -28.18 -24.89
N LYS A 75 -15.13 -26.90 -24.54
CA LYS A 75 -16.43 -26.40 -24.00
C LYS A 75 -16.85 -27.01 -22.65
N VAL A 76 -15.95 -27.72 -21.97
CA VAL A 76 -16.13 -28.24 -20.62
C VAL A 76 -15.34 -27.37 -19.65
N GLU A 77 -16.01 -26.81 -18.65
CA GLU A 77 -15.34 -26.16 -17.53
C GLU A 77 -14.70 -27.21 -16.63
N GLN A 78 -13.38 -27.16 -16.51
CA GLN A 78 -12.62 -27.91 -15.54
C GLN A 78 -12.13 -26.97 -14.45
N ARG A 79 -12.43 -27.31 -13.20
CA ARG A 79 -11.96 -26.60 -12.02
C ARG A 79 -11.03 -27.50 -11.22
N ARG A 80 -9.87 -26.97 -10.88
CA ARG A 80 -8.84 -27.60 -10.06
C ARG A 80 -8.72 -26.78 -8.79
N VAL A 81 -8.90 -27.42 -7.65
CA VAL A 81 -8.78 -26.77 -6.34
C VAL A 81 -7.65 -27.46 -5.57
N LEU A 82 -6.72 -26.66 -5.08
CA LEU A 82 -5.74 -27.08 -4.08
C LEU A 82 -6.10 -26.36 -2.78
N ALA A 83 -6.54 -27.13 -1.79
CA ALA A 83 -6.84 -26.61 -0.46
C ALA A 83 -5.70 -27.01 0.48
N MET A 84 -5.26 -26.07 1.30
CA MET A 84 -4.29 -26.28 2.36
C MET A 84 -4.92 -25.84 3.67
N ASP A 85 -4.81 -26.69 4.68
CA ASP A 85 -5.23 -26.40 6.05
C ASP A 85 -3.98 -26.38 6.92
N LEU A 86 -3.72 -25.24 7.57
CA LEU A 86 -2.50 -24.96 8.31
C LEU A 86 -2.88 -24.75 9.77
N THR A 87 -2.23 -25.46 10.69
CA THR A 87 -2.47 -25.36 12.13
C THR A 87 -1.22 -24.85 12.86
N GLY A 88 -1.42 -24.03 13.90
CA GLY A 88 -0.33 -23.44 14.67
C GLY A 88 0.52 -22.49 13.83
N VAL A 89 -0.11 -21.54 13.13
CA VAL A 89 0.55 -20.65 12.18
C VAL A 89 1.05 -19.40 12.88
N THR A 90 2.35 -19.14 12.78
CA THR A 90 2.93 -17.83 13.14
C THR A 90 3.22 -17.08 11.83
N SER A 91 2.64 -15.89 11.70
CA SER A 91 2.77 -15.02 10.53
C SER A 91 3.51 -13.74 10.90
N ARG A 92 4.43 -13.33 10.04
CA ARG A 92 5.08 -12.01 10.10
C ARG A 92 4.94 -11.35 8.73
N VAL A 93 4.31 -10.18 8.72
CA VAL A 93 4.12 -9.38 7.51
C VAL A 93 4.93 -8.09 7.66
N GLU A 94 5.85 -7.87 6.74
CA GLU A 94 6.68 -6.67 6.66
C GLU A 94 6.32 -5.92 5.37
N LEU A 95 5.90 -4.66 5.51
CA LEU A 95 5.56 -3.80 4.39
C LEU A 95 6.54 -2.63 4.29
N SER A 96 7.25 -2.54 3.17
CA SER A 96 8.11 -1.42 2.82
C SER A 96 7.63 -0.79 1.51
N PRO A 97 6.82 0.29 1.58
CA PRO A 97 6.44 1.04 0.39
C PRO A 97 7.64 1.64 -0.34
N ARG A 98 8.66 2.08 0.43
CA ARG A 98 9.90 2.64 -0.12
C ARG A 98 10.70 1.64 -0.95
N GLN A 99 10.76 0.37 -0.53
CA GLN A 99 11.42 -0.69 -1.29
C GLN A 99 10.47 -1.42 -2.26
N HIS A 100 9.21 -0.97 -2.37
CA HIS A 100 8.15 -1.65 -3.09
C HIS A 100 8.06 -3.15 -2.75
N SER A 101 8.28 -3.49 -1.47
CA SER A 101 8.35 -4.87 -1.02
C SER A 101 7.30 -5.17 0.04
N LEU A 102 6.63 -6.30 -0.14
CA LEU A 102 5.80 -6.93 0.88
C LEU A 102 6.38 -8.33 1.12
N VAL A 103 6.82 -8.59 2.34
CA VAL A 103 7.33 -9.90 2.75
C VAL A 103 6.34 -10.52 3.71
N VAL A 104 5.89 -11.73 3.39
CA VAL A 104 5.02 -12.53 4.27
C VAL A 104 5.79 -13.79 4.61
N SER A 105 6.11 -13.94 5.90
CA SER A 105 6.77 -15.13 6.45
C SER A 105 5.78 -15.93 7.27
N LEU A 106 5.64 -17.21 6.96
CA LEU A 106 4.76 -18.15 7.67
C LEU A 106 5.59 -19.29 8.25
N ALA A 107 5.49 -19.49 9.55
CA ALA A 107 5.95 -20.71 10.22
C ALA A 107 4.71 -21.52 10.63
N VAL A 108 4.62 -22.76 10.15
CA VAL A 108 3.46 -23.63 10.33
C VAL A 108 3.88 -24.85 11.11
N HIS A 109 3.11 -25.24 12.13
CA HIS A 109 3.37 -26.45 12.88
C HIS A 109 2.94 -27.70 12.10
N ASP A 110 1.66 -27.74 11.70
CA ASP A 110 1.08 -28.85 10.95
C ASP A 110 0.38 -28.33 9.69
N MET A 111 0.48 -29.09 8.60
CA MET A 111 -0.14 -28.76 7.30
C MET A 111 -0.78 -29.99 6.67
N SER A 112 -2.02 -29.84 6.22
CA SER A 112 -2.72 -30.80 5.38
C SER A 112 -2.99 -30.20 4.01
N ILE A 113 -2.80 -31.00 2.96
CA ILE A 113 -3.00 -30.58 1.56
C ILE A 113 -4.00 -31.51 0.90
N GLN A 114 -5.01 -30.94 0.26
CA GLN A 114 -6.02 -31.66 -0.50
C GLN A 114 -6.13 -31.12 -1.91
N ARG A 115 -6.23 -32.04 -2.88
CA ARG A 115 -6.44 -31.71 -4.28
C ARG A 115 -7.79 -32.23 -4.74
N LEU A 116 -8.61 -31.33 -5.27
CA LEU A 116 -9.89 -31.65 -5.90
C LEU A 116 -9.86 -31.26 -7.38
N ARG A 117 -10.40 -32.12 -8.23
CA ARG A 117 -10.66 -31.83 -9.64
C ARG A 117 -12.14 -32.04 -9.90
N THR A 118 -12.82 -31.02 -10.42
CA THR A 118 -14.22 -31.10 -10.82
C THR A 118 -14.32 -30.72 -12.29
N GLY A 119 -14.86 -31.61 -13.11
CA GLY A 119 -15.25 -31.31 -14.49
C GLY A 119 -16.64 -31.91 -14.70
N HIS A 120 -17.59 -31.12 -15.19
CA HIS A 120 -18.92 -31.62 -15.50
C HIS A 120 -19.08 -31.63 -17.02
N PRO A 121 -19.23 -32.81 -17.66
CA PRO A 121 -19.61 -32.82 -19.06
C PRO A 121 -20.98 -32.13 -19.20
N PRO A 122 -21.22 -31.38 -20.29
CA PRO A 122 -22.53 -30.78 -20.51
C PRO A 122 -23.62 -31.88 -20.52
N PRO A 123 -24.80 -31.62 -19.94
CA PRO A 123 -25.91 -32.56 -20.04
C PRO A 123 -26.21 -32.83 -21.53
N LYS A 124 -26.43 -34.12 -21.84
CA LYS A 124 -26.74 -34.60 -23.19
C LYS A 124 -28.10 -34.13 -23.68
#